data_AF-A0A9D5KV93-F1
#
_entry.id   AF-A0A9D5KV93-F1
#
_cell.length_a   1.000
_cell.length_b   1.000
_cell.length_c   1.000
_cell.angle_alpha   90.00
_cell.angle_beta   90.00
_cell.angle_gamma   90.00
#
_symmetry.space_group_name_H-M   'P 1'
#
loop_
_entity.id
_entity.type
_entity.pdbx_description
1 polymer ?
#
loop_
_entity_poly.entity_id
_entity_poly.type
_entity_poly.pdbx_seq_one_letter_code
_entity_poly.pdbx_strand_id
1 'polypeptide(L)'
;MWKKILLGLVAVMGLSLVACSDDDKDEPIAAENLPAAARSFISDYYPSTYVISANLDDNEYEVVLSNGHILDFDRSGVWQDVDAPYGESVPTGFYPSAIDDYISVSYPENGINEISKSSRGYEVELLTGQDLDFDREGAFLGIDVD
;
A
#
# COMPACT_ATOMS: atom_id res chain seq x y z
N MET A 1 -21.33 -22.47 -18.77
CA MET A 1 -22.13 -23.48 -18.05
C MET A 1 -22.04 -23.12 -16.58
N TRP A 2 -23.00 -22.36 -16.03
CA TRP A 2 -24.08 -22.83 -15.13
C TRP A 2 -23.95 -21.93 -13.88
N LYS A 3 -24.96 -21.31 -13.26
CA LYS A 3 -26.39 -21.10 -13.47
C LYS A 3 -26.77 -19.82 -12.72
N LYS A 4 -27.76 -19.13 -13.24
CA LYS A 4 -28.59 -18.16 -12.49
C LYS A 4 -29.30 -18.91 -11.36
N ILE A 5 -29.25 -18.41 -10.13
CA ILE A 5 -30.14 -18.84 -9.06
C ILE A 5 -31.07 -17.67 -8.74
N LEU A 6 -32.35 -17.84 -9.11
CA LEU A 6 -33.48 -17.07 -8.60
C LEU A 6 -34.01 -17.82 -7.37
N LEU A 7 -34.12 -17.14 -6.23
CA LEU A 7 -34.90 -17.56 -5.06
C LEU A 7 -35.62 -16.32 -4.51
N GLY A 8 -36.91 -16.50 -4.21
CA GLY A 8 -37.90 -15.44 -4.05
C GLY A 8 -38.16 -14.96 -2.63
N LEU A 9 -38.95 -13.88 -2.58
CA LEU A 9 -39.53 -13.17 -1.43
C LEU A 9 -40.14 -14.08 -0.34
N VAL A 10 -39.88 -13.76 0.94
CA VAL A 10 -40.88 -13.41 1.98
C VAL A 10 -40.16 -12.66 3.13
N ALA A 11 -40.76 -11.56 3.59
CA ALA A 11 -40.31 -10.68 4.67
C ALA A 11 -40.73 -11.18 6.06
N VAL A 12 -39.88 -10.97 7.09
CA VAL A 12 -40.30 -10.63 8.46
C VAL A 12 -39.29 -9.67 9.07
N MET A 13 -39.80 -8.51 9.46
CA MET A 13 -39.13 -7.47 10.24
C MET A 13 -39.00 -7.96 11.69
N GLY A 14 -37.77 -8.10 12.16
CA GLY A 14 -37.42 -8.23 13.57
C GLY A 14 -36.43 -7.13 13.93
N LEU A 15 -36.88 -6.14 14.70
CA LEU A 15 -36.02 -5.13 15.31
C LEU A 15 -35.23 -5.80 16.44
N SER A 16 -34.09 -6.39 16.06
CA SER A 16 -33.01 -6.68 16.97
C SER A 16 -32.08 -5.48 16.93
N LEU A 17 -32.03 -4.68 17.99
CA LEU A 17 -30.90 -3.79 18.22
C LEU A 17 -29.68 -4.67 18.49
N VAL A 18 -29.04 -5.13 17.41
CA VAL A 18 -27.68 -5.65 17.47
C VAL A 18 -26.84 -4.42 17.82
N ALA A 19 -26.30 -4.42 19.04
CA ALA A 19 -25.19 -3.56 19.39
C ALA A 19 -24.15 -3.74 18.29
N CYS A 20 -23.77 -2.65 17.61
CA CYS A 20 -22.65 -2.64 16.71
C CYS A 20 -21.47 -3.26 17.48
N SER A 21 -21.01 -4.42 17.03
CA SER A 21 -19.67 -4.88 17.38
C SER A 21 -18.77 -3.90 16.66
N ASP A 22 -18.23 -2.91 17.37
CA ASP A 22 -17.08 -2.12 16.92
C ASP A 22 -15.91 -3.10 16.77
N ASP A 23 -15.86 -3.79 15.63
CA ASP A 23 -14.73 -4.61 15.20
C ASP A 23 -14.05 -3.98 13.97
N ASP A 24 -14.44 -2.77 13.57
CA ASP A 24 -13.71 -1.97 12.59
C ASP A 24 -12.62 -1.22 13.37
N LYS A 25 -11.39 -1.75 13.33
CA LYS A 25 -10.26 -1.33 14.17
C LYS A 25 -9.44 -0.17 13.63
N ASP A 26 -9.86 0.43 12.52
CA ASP A 26 -9.20 1.60 11.97
C ASP A 26 -9.45 2.80 12.88
N GLU A 27 -8.46 3.17 13.69
CA GLU A 27 -8.52 4.37 14.54
C GLU A 27 -8.00 5.58 13.76
N PRO A 28 -8.85 6.55 13.38
CA PRO A 28 -8.36 7.75 12.70
C PRO A 28 -7.47 8.55 13.63
N ILE A 29 -6.29 8.93 13.14
CA ILE A 29 -5.34 9.75 13.88
C ILE A 29 -5.07 11.09 13.17
N ALA A 30 -4.68 12.09 13.95
CA ALA A 30 -4.20 13.34 13.39
C ALA A 30 -2.79 13.13 12.79
N ALA A 31 -2.50 13.73 11.62
CA ALA A 31 -1.22 13.56 10.92
C ALA A 31 -0.01 13.99 11.77
N GLU A 32 -0.18 14.95 12.68
CA GLU A 32 0.84 15.35 13.64
C GLU A 32 1.23 14.25 14.63
N ASN A 33 0.37 13.25 14.84
CA ASN A 33 0.59 12.12 15.73
C ASN A 33 1.31 10.93 15.04
N LEU A 34 1.56 11.01 13.73
CA LEU A 34 2.41 10.05 13.04
C LEU A 34 3.81 10.04 13.66
N PRO A 35 4.49 8.87 13.69
CA PRO A 35 5.86 8.79 14.16
C PRO A 35 6.77 9.75 13.38
N ALA A 36 7.84 10.23 14.04
CA ALA A 36 8.76 11.20 13.44
C ALA A 36 9.42 10.66 12.15
N ALA A 37 9.69 9.36 12.07
CA ALA A 37 10.23 8.71 10.88
C ALA A 37 9.26 8.80 9.69
N ALA A 38 7.97 8.49 9.90
CA ALA A 38 6.94 8.57 8.86
C ALA A 38 6.76 10.00 8.35
N ARG A 39 6.69 10.98 9.26
CA ARG A 39 6.60 12.41 8.87
C ARG A 39 7.82 12.89 8.08
N SER A 40 9.02 12.38 8.42
CA SER A 40 10.24 12.70 7.67
C SER A 40 10.22 12.07 6.29
N PHE A 41 9.81 10.81 6.18
CA PHE A 41 9.63 10.12 4.91
C PHE A 41 8.68 10.88 3.97
N ILE A 42 7.51 11.27 4.47
CA ILE A 42 6.54 12.06 3.69
C ILE A 42 7.17 13.39 3.23
N SER A 43 7.87 14.09 4.13
CA SER A 43 8.51 15.37 3.78
C SER A 43 9.63 15.22 2.75
N ASP A 44 10.41 14.14 2.81
CA ASP A 44 11.58 13.93 1.96
C ASP A 44 11.19 13.46 0.55
N TYR A 45 10.20 12.56 0.46
CA TYR A 45 9.81 11.92 -0.79
C TYR A 45 8.54 12.49 -1.43
N TYR A 46 7.70 13.19 -0.66
CA TYR A 46 6.45 13.81 -1.12
C TYR A 46 6.30 15.28 -0.69
N PRO A 47 7.29 16.16 -0.96
CA PRO A 47 7.31 17.53 -0.42
C PRO A 47 6.18 18.45 -0.92
N SER A 48 5.50 18.09 -2.00
CA SER A 48 4.42 18.87 -2.61
C SER A 48 3.03 18.33 -2.28
N THR A 49 2.92 17.41 -1.32
CA THR A 49 1.65 16.80 -0.90
C THR A 49 1.32 17.15 0.54
N TYR A 50 0.10 16.82 0.95
CA TYR A 50 -0.32 16.84 2.34
C TYR A 50 -1.12 15.58 2.68
N VAL A 51 -1.16 15.23 3.97
CA VAL A 51 -1.92 14.07 4.47
C VAL A 51 -3.42 14.39 4.40
N ILE A 52 -4.18 13.55 3.67
CA ILE A 52 -5.65 13.57 3.64
C ILE A 52 -6.20 12.81 4.84
N SER A 53 -5.68 11.61 5.09
CA SER A 53 -6.07 10.76 6.21
C SER A 53 -4.87 9.98 6.72
N ALA A 54 -4.90 9.68 8.01
CA ALA A 54 -3.98 8.77 8.66
C ALA A 54 -4.81 7.89 9.60
N ASN A 55 -4.65 6.58 9.49
CA ASN A 55 -5.32 5.59 10.33
C ASN A 55 -4.27 4.75 11.06
N LEU A 56 -4.60 4.27 12.24
CA LEU A 56 -3.83 3.27 12.96
C LEU A 56 -4.65 1.98 12.98
N ASP A 57 -4.16 0.93 12.32
CA ASP A 57 -4.75 -0.41 12.35
C ASP A 57 -3.70 -1.44 12.78
N ASP A 58 -4.04 -2.30 13.74
CA ASP A 58 -3.19 -3.37 14.28
C ASP A 58 -1.69 -3.01 14.53
N ASN A 59 -1.39 -1.75 14.87
CA ASN A 59 -0.07 -1.12 15.10
C ASN A 59 0.71 -0.68 13.85
N GLU A 60 0.06 -0.60 12.71
CA GLU A 60 0.57 -0.05 11.46
C GLU A 60 -0.20 1.22 11.11
N TYR A 61 0.47 2.15 10.43
CA TYR A 61 -0.10 3.41 10.04
C TYR A 61 -0.33 3.42 8.53
N GLU A 62 -1.59 3.52 8.12
CA GLU A 62 -1.96 3.78 6.72
C GLU A 62 -2.13 5.29 6.53
N VAL A 63 -1.49 5.86 5.53
CA VAL A 63 -1.53 7.30 5.24
C VAL A 63 -1.91 7.54 3.78
N VAL A 64 -3.00 8.28 3.56
CA VAL A 64 -3.42 8.72 2.22
C VAL A 64 -2.96 10.14 1.98
N LEU A 65 -2.24 10.38 0.88
CA LEU A 65 -1.73 11.69 0.49
C LEU A 65 -2.65 12.41 -0.51
N SER A 66 -2.47 13.72 -0.63
CA SER A 66 -3.27 14.59 -1.51
C SER A 66 -3.16 14.31 -3.01
N ASN A 67 -2.11 13.61 -3.43
CA ASN A 67 -1.92 13.13 -4.79
C ASN A 67 -2.46 11.71 -5.00
N GLY A 68 -3.06 11.09 -3.98
CA GLY A 68 -3.65 9.77 -4.04
C GLY A 68 -2.72 8.61 -3.69
N HIS A 69 -1.45 8.87 -3.37
CA HIS A 69 -0.55 7.81 -2.88
C HIS A 69 -0.99 7.32 -1.51
N ILE A 70 -0.84 6.01 -1.29
CA ILE A 70 -1.08 5.35 -0.01
C ILE A 70 0.26 4.88 0.52
N LEU A 71 0.54 5.17 1.78
CA LEU A 71 1.80 4.85 2.43
C LEU A 71 1.52 4.09 3.72
N ASP A 72 2.06 2.88 3.82
CA ASP A 72 2.00 2.10 5.05
C ASP A 72 3.30 2.19 5.82
N PHE A 73 3.19 2.42 7.12
CA PHE A 73 4.34 2.47 8.02
C PHE A 73 4.16 1.50 9.18
N ASP A 74 5.27 0.88 9.60
CA ASP A 74 5.28 0.14 10.84
C ASP A 74 5.07 1.07 12.05
N ARG A 75 4.92 0.47 13.24
CA ARG A 75 4.76 1.19 14.51
C ARG A 75 5.86 2.23 14.79
N SER A 76 7.06 2.07 14.22
CA SER A 76 8.18 3.01 14.39
C SER A 76 8.17 4.13 13.35
N GLY A 77 7.28 4.07 12.36
CA GLY A 77 7.20 4.99 11.24
C GLY A 77 8.13 4.64 10.08
N VAL A 78 8.62 3.40 10.02
CA VAL A 78 9.40 2.92 8.88
C VAL A 78 8.44 2.38 7.83
N TRP A 79 8.55 2.87 6.59
CA TRP A 79 7.69 2.46 5.48
C TRP A 79 7.67 0.93 5.32
N GLN A 80 6.53 0.34 5.04
CA GLN A 80 6.36 -1.07 4.69
C GLN A 80 5.88 -1.21 3.26
N ASP A 81 4.93 -0.37 2.86
CA ASP A 81 4.38 -0.31 1.52
C ASP A 81 4.23 1.14 1.03
N VAL A 82 4.37 1.32 -0.28
CA VAL A 82 4.19 2.58 -0.98
C VAL A 82 3.47 2.32 -2.30
N ASP A 83 2.18 2.63 -2.32
CA ASP A 83 1.28 2.48 -3.48
C ASP A 83 1.04 3.84 -4.15
N ALA A 84 1.31 3.92 -5.45
CA ALA A 84 0.98 5.06 -6.30
C ALA A 84 -0.35 4.83 -7.04
N PRO A 85 -1.16 5.88 -7.25
CA PRO A 85 -2.34 5.78 -8.10
C PRO A 85 -2.04 5.14 -9.45
N TYR A 86 -3.01 4.38 -9.98
CA TYR A 86 -2.87 3.71 -11.26
C TYR A 86 -2.26 4.61 -12.35
N GLY A 87 -1.14 4.16 -12.93
CA GLY A 87 -0.42 4.86 -13.99
C GLY A 87 0.61 5.90 -13.51
N GLU A 88 0.71 6.12 -12.20
CA GLU A 88 1.74 6.94 -11.56
C GLU A 88 2.82 6.06 -10.93
N SER A 89 4.00 6.63 -10.69
CA SER A 89 5.11 5.91 -10.08
C SER A 89 5.48 6.45 -8.70
N VAL A 90 5.96 5.56 -7.85
CA VAL A 90 6.57 5.91 -6.56
C VAL A 90 7.86 6.71 -6.80
N PRO A 91 8.27 7.58 -5.85
CA PRO A 91 9.57 8.25 -5.92
C PRO A 91 10.72 7.23 -5.76
N THR A 92 11.91 7.57 -6.27
CA THR A 92 13.09 6.71 -6.16
C THR A 92 13.95 7.06 -4.93
N GLY A 93 14.86 6.16 -4.56
CA GLY A 93 15.94 6.44 -3.61
C GLY A 93 15.64 6.16 -2.13
N PHE A 94 14.47 5.63 -1.79
CA PHE A 94 14.20 5.08 -0.44
C PHE A 94 14.38 3.56 -0.34
N TYR A 95 14.64 2.91 -1.47
CA TYR A 95 14.93 1.47 -1.65
C TYR A 95 16.27 1.29 -2.38
N PRO A 96 16.82 0.05 -2.46
CA PRO A 96 18.09 -0.21 -3.14
C PRO A 96 18.05 0.19 -4.62
N SER A 97 19.03 0.99 -5.05
CA SER A 97 19.13 1.44 -6.45
C SER A 97 19.28 0.30 -7.47
N ALA A 98 19.69 -0.89 -7.02
CA ALA A 98 19.78 -2.08 -7.87
C ALA A 98 18.43 -2.49 -8.48
N ILE A 99 17.31 -2.15 -7.82
CA ILE A 99 15.95 -2.36 -8.33
C ILE A 99 15.72 -1.46 -9.57
N ASP A 100 16.00 -0.16 -9.46
CA ASP A 100 15.92 0.79 -10.59
C ASP A 100 16.81 0.35 -11.76
N ASP A 101 18.05 -0.06 -11.45
CA ASP A 101 19.01 -0.54 -12.45
C ASP A 101 18.46 -1.76 -13.21
N TYR A 102 17.85 -2.72 -12.50
CA TYR A 102 17.27 -3.90 -13.11
C TYR A 102 16.06 -3.57 -13.98
N ILE A 103 15.12 -2.76 -13.46
CA ILE A 103 13.88 -2.40 -14.17
C ILE A 103 14.19 -1.59 -15.43
N SER A 104 15.10 -0.62 -15.35
CA SER A 104 15.47 0.20 -16.51
C SER A 104 16.09 -0.59 -17.67
N VAL A 105 16.74 -1.73 -17.37
CA VAL A 105 17.35 -2.61 -18.38
C VAL A 105 16.36 -3.67 -18.88
N SER A 106 15.63 -4.31 -17.97
CA SER A 106 14.80 -5.49 -18.28
C SER A 106 13.38 -5.12 -18.70
N TYR A 107 12.85 -3.99 -18.20
CA TYR A 107 11.51 -3.50 -18.46
C TYR A 107 11.51 -2.06 -18.99
N PRO A 108 12.00 -1.85 -20.22
CA PRO A 108 11.73 -0.72 -21.09
C PRO A 108 10.62 0.22 -20.67
N GLU A 109 10.86 1.46 -20.26
CA GLU A 109 9.76 2.44 -20.12
C GLU A 109 8.74 2.15 -19.00
N ASN A 110 9.00 1.18 -18.11
CA ASN A 110 8.14 0.89 -16.96
C ASN A 110 8.70 1.53 -15.69
N GLY A 111 7.84 2.26 -14.99
CA GLY A 111 8.08 2.68 -13.61
C GLY A 111 7.55 1.66 -12.60
N ILE A 112 7.80 1.94 -11.33
CA ILE A 112 7.29 1.17 -10.18
C ILE A 112 5.98 1.83 -9.73
N ASN A 113 4.88 1.11 -9.75
CA ASN A 113 3.58 1.56 -9.25
C ASN A 113 3.47 1.34 -7.73
N GLU A 114 3.86 0.15 -7.27
CA GLU A 114 3.85 -0.22 -5.87
C GLU A 114 5.20 -0.86 -5.49
N ILE A 115 5.67 -0.59 -4.28
CA ILE A 115 6.80 -1.30 -3.70
C ILE A 115 6.56 -1.57 -2.22
N SER A 116 6.49 -2.86 -1.89
CA SER A 116 6.40 -3.34 -0.52
C SER A 116 7.73 -3.97 -0.09
N LYS A 117 7.97 -4.00 1.22
CA LYS A 117 9.13 -4.71 1.78
C LYS A 117 8.74 -5.62 2.91
N SER A 118 9.46 -6.73 2.99
CA SER A 118 9.34 -7.68 4.09
C SER A 118 10.71 -8.10 4.60
N SER A 119 10.72 -9.00 5.58
CA SER A 119 11.96 -9.66 5.99
C SER A 119 12.63 -10.46 4.87
N ARG A 120 11.96 -10.76 3.75
CA ARG A 120 12.52 -11.54 2.65
C ARG A 120 13.16 -10.69 1.54
N GLY A 121 12.82 -9.41 1.47
CA GLY A 121 13.26 -8.53 0.38
C GLY A 121 12.14 -7.56 0.01
N TYR A 122 12.01 -7.29 -1.28
CA TYR A 122 11.05 -6.35 -1.85
C TYR A 122 10.17 -7.05 -2.87
N GLU A 123 8.90 -6.69 -2.89
CA GLU A 123 7.98 -6.97 -3.98
C GLU A 123 7.70 -5.66 -4.70
N VAL A 124 7.69 -5.68 -6.02
CA VAL A 124 7.58 -4.49 -6.86
C VAL A 124 6.55 -4.75 -7.95
N GLU A 125 5.47 -3.98 -7.94
CA GLU A 125 4.51 -3.93 -9.04
C GLU A 125 4.95 -2.89 -10.06
N LEU A 126 5.14 -3.31 -11.31
CA LEU A 126 5.38 -2.40 -12.43
C LEU A 126 4.09 -1.68 -12.83
N LEU A 127 4.19 -0.54 -13.53
CA LEU A 127 3.04 0.15 -14.15
C LEU A 127 2.16 -0.73 -15.06
N THR A 128 2.69 -1.86 -15.54
CA THR A 128 1.94 -2.86 -16.32
C THR A 128 1.06 -3.78 -15.48
N GLY A 129 1.19 -3.74 -14.15
CA GLY A 129 0.60 -4.69 -13.21
C GLY A 129 1.34 -6.03 -13.15
N GLN A 130 2.66 -6.01 -13.29
CA GLN A 130 3.48 -7.21 -13.20
C GLN A 130 4.34 -7.14 -11.94
N ASP A 131 4.24 -8.15 -11.11
CA ASP A 131 4.97 -8.23 -9.85
C ASP A 131 6.32 -8.92 -10.01
N LEU A 132 7.33 -8.34 -9.36
CA LEU A 132 8.71 -8.78 -9.37
C LEU A 132 9.23 -8.88 -7.94
N ASP A 133 9.89 -9.99 -7.64
CA ASP A 133 10.57 -10.23 -6.36
C ASP A 133 12.04 -9.83 -6.43
N PHE A 134 12.51 -9.17 -5.37
CA PHE A 134 13.91 -8.82 -5.16
C PHE A 134 14.38 -9.23 -3.76
N ASP A 135 15.66 -9.57 -3.62
CA ASP A 135 16.26 -9.76 -2.31
C ASP A 135 16.49 -8.42 -1.57
N ARG A 136 17.03 -8.50 -0.35
CA ARG A 136 17.27 -7.31 0.50
C ARG A 136 18.31 -6.35 -0.08
N GLU A 137 19.19 -6.85 -0.92
CA GLU A 137 20.21 -6.06 -1.62
C GLU A 137 19.69 -5.48 -2.95
N GLY A 138 18.46 -5.83 -3.34
CA GLY A 138 17.82 -5.37 -4.57
C GLY A 138 18.18 -6.23 -5.79
N ALA A 139 18.68 -7.44 -5.61
CA ALA A 139 18.91 -8.36 -6.72
C ALA A 139 17.62 -9.11 -7.08
N PHE A 140 17.32 -9.16 -8.38
CA PHE A 140 16.13 -9.83 -8.89
C PHE A 140 16.11 -11.33 -8.55
N LEU A 141 14.98 -11.79 -8.03
CA LEU A 141 14.74 -13.19 -7.67
C LEU A 141 13.83 -13.89 -8.68
N GLY A 142 12.81 -13.20 -9.17
CA GLY A 142 11.83 -13.79 -10.04
C GLY A 142 10.64 -12.89 -10.31
N ILE A 143 9.79 -13.36 -11.22
CA ILE A 143 8.43 -12.84 -11.38
C ILE A 143 7.58 -13.58 -10.36
N ASP A 144 6.76 -12.86 -9.59
CA ASP A 144 5.85 -13.52 -8.66
C ASP A 144 4.79 -14.31 -9.44
N VAL A 145 4.46 -15.50 -8.93
CA VAL A 145 3.51 -16.42 -9.52
C VAL A 145 2.57 -16.92 -8.43
N ASP A 146 1.41 -16.28 -8.36
CA ASP A 146 0.25 -16.67 -7.53
C ASP A 146 0.01 -18.20 -7.41
#